data_AF-A0A7K2MNQ9-F1
#
_entry.id   AF-A0A7K2MNQ9-F1
#
_cell.length_a   1.000
_cell.length_b   1.000
_cell.length_c   1.000
_cell.angle_alpha   90.00
_cell.angle_beta   90.00
_cell.angle_gamma   90.00
#
_symmetry.space_group_name_H-M   'P 1'
#
loop_
_entity.id
_entity.type
_entity.pdbx_description
1 polymer ?
#
loop_
_entity_poly.entity_id
_entity_poly.type
_entity_poly.pdbx_seq_one_letter_code
_entity_poly.pdbx_strand_id
1 'polypeptide(L)'
;GAPGGGHLTITVRDAGPGFDGTYELSCHPAGGDHPDPEGACAAVEGDTRWGRDTFAPVPEGSVCTMQYGGPATAHVTGVWAGRPVDATYDRRDGCEIARWDRMVPLLPGLGGPARS
;
A
#
# COMPACT_ATOMS: atom_id res chain seq x y z
N GLY A 1 -17.21 0.97 18.85
CA GLY A 1 -17.55 1.80 17.68
C GLY A 1 -17.10 1.04 16.46
N ALA A 2 -17.88 1.05 15.38
CA ALA A 2 -17.46 0.41 14.14
C ALA A 2 -16.05 0.91 13.76
N PRO A 3 -15.12 0.04 13.34
CA PRO A 3 -13.85 0.52 12.80
C PRO A 3 -14.20 1.54 11.72
N GLY A 4 -13.79 2.80 11.94
CA GLY A 4 -14.13 3.88 11.02
C GLY A 4 -13.63 3.49 9.65
N GLY A 5 -14.55 3.38 8.68
CA GLY A 5 -14.23 2.98 7.32
C GLY A 5 -13.05 3.76 6.76
N GLY A 6 -12.26 3.10 5.93
CA GLY A 6 -11.13 3.72 5.23
C GLY A 6 -11.57 4.23 3.88
N HIS A 7 -11.12 5.42 3.49
CA HIS A 7 -11.23 5.93 2.12
C HIS A 7 -9.83 6.30 1.66
N LEU A 8 -9.34 5.62 0.64
CA LEU A 8 -8.00 5.79 0.12
C LEU A 8 -8.05 6.04 -1.38
N THR A 9 -7.22 6.96 -1.84
CA THR A 9 -6.89 7.13 -3.25
C THR A 9 -5.47 6.59 -3.47
N ILE A 10 -5.32 5.66 -4.40
CA ILE A 10 -4.07 4.98 -4.72
C ILE A 10 -3.67 5.36 -6.14
N THR A 11 -2.58 6.09 -6.30
CA THR A 11 -2.02 6.41 -7.63
C THR A 11 -0.77 5.59 -7.86
N VAL A 12 -0.77 4.71 -8.86
CA VAL A 12 0.36 3.87 -9.27
C VAL A 12 0.97 4.39 -10.56
N ARG A 13 2.30 4.39 -10.65
CA ARG A 13 3.05 4.77 -11.85
C ARG A 13 4.21 3.81 -12.10
N ASP A 14 4.58 3.66 -13.36
CA ASP A 14 5.72 2.87 -13.84
C ASP A 14 5.69 1.39 -13.40
N ALA A 15 4.51 0.86 -13.08
CA ALA A 15 4.21 -0.54 -12.80
C ALA A 15 3.82 -1.31 -14.07
N GLY A 16 3.48 -0.59 -15.14
CA GLY A 16 3.14 -1.13 -16.44
C GLY A 16 1.65 -1.09 -16.75
N PRO A 17 1.28 -1.36 -18.03
CA PRO A 17 -0.11 -1.30 -18.47
C PRO A 17 -1.00 -2.25 -17.66
N GLY A 18 -2.13 -1.75 -17.17
CA GLY A 18 -3.08 -2.51 -16.34
C GLY A 18 -2.87 -2.36 -14.84
N PHE A 19 -1.71 -1.84 -14.40
CA PHE A 19 -1.44 -1.49 -13.01
C PHE A 19 -1.31 0.02 -12.78
N ASP A 20 -0.84 0.75 -13.79
CA ASP A 20 -0.74 2.20 -13.73
C ASP A 20 -2.13 2.85 -13.77
N GLY A 21 -2.36 3.82 -12.88
CA GLY A 21 -3.65 4.49 -12.76
C GLY A 21 -3.88 5.11 -11.38
N THR A 22 -5.04 5.72 -11.22
CA THR A 22 -5.54 6.17 -9.91
C THR A 22 -6.79 5.36 -9.58
N TYR A 23 -6.84 4.85 -8.36
CA TYR A 23 -7.89 3.98 -7.85
C TYR A 23 -8.44 4.54 -6.54
N GLU A 24 -9.75 4.59 -6.43
CA GLU A 24 -10.51 4.84 -5.22
C GLU A 24 -10.81 3.52 -4.51
N LEU A 25 -10.60 3.50 -3.20
CA LEU A 25 -10.90 2.39 -2.33
C LEU A 25 -11.70 2.88 -1.13
N SER A 26 -12.85 2.26 -0.89
CA SER A 26 -13.61 2.38 0.34
C SER A 26 -13.60 1.06 1.07
N CYS A 27 -13.44 1.07 2.40
CA CYS A 27 -13.49 -0.10 3.26
C CYS A 27 -14.61 0.05 4.29
N HIS A 28 -15.35 -1.04 4.53
CA HIS A 28 -16.55 -1.10 5.38
C HIS A 28 -17.77 -0.28 4.89
N PRO A 29 -18.43 -0.67 3.77
CA PRO A 29 -18.17 -1.86 2.96
C PRO A 29 -17.03 -1.67 1.95
N ALA A 30 -16.41 -2.77 1.52
CA ALA A 30 -15.39 -2.76 0.49
C ALA A 30 -15.98 -2.31 -0.87
N GLY A 31 -15.32 -1.40 -1.56
CA GLY A 31 -15.77 -0.90 -2.87
C GLY A 31 -14.86 0.19 -3.43
N GLY A 32 -15.32 0.83 -4.50
CA GLY A 32 -14.52 1.75 -5.32
C GLY A 32 -14.19 1.14 -6.67
N ASP A 33 -13.23 1.72 -7.39
CA ASP A 33 -12.75 1.24 -8.69
C ASP A 33 -11.39 0.53 -8.61
N HIS A 34 -10.88 0.31 -7.38
CA HIS A 34 -9.75 -0.57 -7.15
C HIS A 34 -10.02 -1.97 -7.72
N PRO A 35 -9.05 -2.62 -8.41
CA PRO A 35 -9.27 -3.91 -9.07
C PRO A 35 -9.65 -5.06 -8.12
N ASP A 36 -9.27 -4.94 -6.84
CA ASP A 36 -9.60 -5.89 -5.78
C ASP A 36 -9.90 -5.14 -4.47
N PRO A 37 -11.12 -4.62 -4.27
CA PRO A 37 -11.44 -3.83 -3.08
C PRO A 37 -11.37 -4.64 -1.79
N GLU A 38 -11.85 -5.88 -1.81
CA GLU A 38 -11.87 -6.75 -0.63
C GLU A 38 -10.46 -7.13 -0.18
N GLY A 39 -9.61 -7.60 -1.11
CA GLY A 39 -8.23 -7.94 -0.81
C GLY A 39 -7.41 -6.72 -0.39
N ALA A 40 -7.62 -5.57 -1.02
CA ALA A 40 -6.94 -4.33 -0.64
C ALA A 40 -7.28 -3.90 0.79
N CYS A 41 -8.56 -3.90 1.17
CA CYS A 41 -8.97 -3.62 2.54
C CYS A 41 -8.34 -4.62 3.53
N ALA A 42 -8.37 -5.92 3.21
CA ALA A 42 -7.79 -6.95 4.05
C ALA A 42 -6.27 -6.79 4.26
N ALA A 43 -5.52 -6.36 3.23
CA ALA A 43 -4.09 -6.09 3.36
C ALA A 43 -3.79 -4.93 4.32
N VAL A 44 -4.50 -3.81 4.19
CA VAL A 44 -4.30 -2.66 5.07
C VAL A 44 -4.73 -2.99 6.51
N GLU A 45 -5.83 -3.72 6.68
CA GLU A 45 -6.28 -4.20 8.00
C GLU A 45 -5.26 -5.14 8.64
N GLY A 46 -4.71 -6.09 7.88
CA GLY A 46 -3.71 -7.04 8.35
C GLY A 46 -2.40 -6.39 8.81
N ASP A 47 -1.99 -5.27 8.19
CA ASP A 47 -0.81 -4.51 8.61
C ASP A 47 -1.11 -3.49 9.73
N THR A 48 -2.40 -3.16 9.95
CA THR A 48 -2.81 -2.19 10.96
C THR A 48 -2.61 -2.74 12.38
N ARG A 49 -1.84 -1.99 13.19
CA ARG A 49 -1.63 -2.28 14.60
C ARG A 49 -1.93 -1.07 15.46
N TRP A 50 -2.60 -1.30 16.58
CA TRP A 50 -2.94 -0.23 17.51
C TRP A 50 -1.69 0.54 17.98
N GLY A 51 -1.74 1.87 17.92
CA GLY A 51 -0.62 2.74 18.30
C GLY A 51 0.54 2.80 17.29
N ARG A 52 0.43 2.15 16.12
CA ARG A 52 1.42 2.26 15.04
C ARG A 52 0.80 2.90 13.81
N ASP A 53 1.62 3.62 13.07
CA ASP A 53 1.21 4.17 11.79
C ASP A 53 1.40 3.12 10.68
N THR A 54 0.30 2.59 10.18
CA THR A 54 0.24 1.58 9.10
C THR A 54 0.99 2.05 7.85
N PHE A 55 0.95 3.35 7.55
CA PHE A 55 1.53 3.93 6.34
C PHE A 55 2.91 4.55 6.55
N ALA A 56 3.52 4.38 7.74
CA ALA A 56 4.82 4.95 8.06
C ALA A 56 5.88 4.63 6.98
N PRO A 57 6.78 5.57 6.67
CA PRO A 57 7.94 5.29 5.82
C PRO A 57 8.90 4.30 6.50
N VAL A 58 9.83 3.76 5.72
CA VAL A 58 10.98 3.05 6.30
C VAL A 58 11.75 4.02 7.22
N PRO A 59 12.07 3.66 8.47
CA PRO A 59 12.82 4.53 9.37
C PRO A 59 14.16 4.94 8.79
N GLU A 60 14.52 6.20 8.97
CA GLU A 60 15.85 6.69 8.58
C GLU A 60 16.97 5.88 9.25
N GLY A 61 18.03 5.61 8.50
CA GLY A 61 19.16 4.80 8.97
C GLY A 61 18.90 3.29 9.04
N SER A 62 17.75 2.81 8.54
CA SER A 62 17.51 1.37 8.37
C SER A 62 18.59 0.73 7.50
N VAL A 63 19.08 -0.44 7.91
CA VAL A 63 20.02 -1.23 7.12
C VAL A 63 19.24 -2.03 6.09
N CYS A 64 19.28 -1.57 4.84
CA CYS A 64 18.53 -2.14 3.73
C CYS A 64 19.47 -2.76 2.69
N THR A 65 19.03 -3.82 2.02
CA THR A 65 19.79 -4.38 0.90
C THR A 65 19.74 -3.45 -0.30
N MET A 66 20.82 -3.35 -1.07
CA MET A 66 20.90 -2.55 -2.30
C MET A 66 20.20 -3.21 -3.51
N GLN A 67 19.08 -3.91 -3.28
CA GLN A 67 18.31 -4.56 -4.32
C GLN A 67 17.33 -3.56 -4.93
N TYR A 68 17.47 -3.31 -6.22
CA TYR A 68 16.51 -2.49 -6.97
C TYR A 68 15.36 -3.35 -7.48
N GLY A 69 14.13 -3.02 -7.08
CA GLY A 69 12.91 -3.77 -7.43
C GLY A 69 12.26 -3.30 -8.73
N GLY A 70 12.68 -2.17 -9.29
CA GLY A 70 12.12 -1.58 -10.51
C GLY A 70 11.63 -0.14 -10.29
N PRO A 71 11.11 0.51 -11.36
CA PRO A 71 10.79 1.92 -11.34
C PRO A 71 9.45 2.27 -10.67
N ALA A 72 8.62 1.26 -10.42
CA ALA A 72 7.26 1.47 -9.94
C ALA A 72 7.20 2.30 -8.65
N THR A 73 6.27 3.24 -8.63
CA THR A 73 5.94 4.06 -7.46
C THR A 73 4.45 4.04 -7.19
N ALA A 74 4.06 4.31 -5.94
CA ALA A 74 2.68 4.53 -5.58
C ALA A 74 2.55 5.70 -4.59
N HIS A 75 1.45 6.45 -4.70
CA HIS A 75 1.07 7.48 -3.73
C HIS A 75 -0.31 7.14 -3.19
N VAL A 76 -0.39 6.94 -1.88
CA VAL A 76 -1.63 6.63 -1.17
C VAL A 76 -2.02 7.81 -0.31
N THR A 77 -3.22 8.34 -0.52
CA THR A 77 -3.77 9.44 0.28
C THR A 77 -5.15 9.07 0.82
N GLY A 78 -5.65 9.82 1.80
CA GLY A 78 -7.03 9.70 2.29
C GLY A 78 -7.11 9.58 3.81
N VAL A 79 -7.98 8.70 4.31
CA VAL A 79 -8.19 8.47 5.74
C VAL A 79 -8.25 6.97 6.01
N TRP A 80 -7.51 6.53 7.02
CA TRP A 80 -7.53 5.17 7.52
C TRP A 80 -7.63 5.14 9.03
N ALA A 81 -8.58 4.37 9.58
CA ALA A 81 -8.81 4.26 11.03
C ALA A 81 -8.89 5.62 11.76
N GLY A 82 -9.48 6.63 11.09
CA GLY A 82 -9.63 7.99 11.61
C GLY A 82 -8.37 8.86 11.55
N ARG A 83 -7.28 8.40 10.91
CA ARG A 83 -6.05 9.16 10.71
C ARG A 83 -5.87 9.53 9.23
N PRO A 84 -5.40 10.75 8.92
CA PRO A 84 -5.06 11.11 7.54
C PRO A 84 -3.88 10.25 7.05
N VAL A 85 -3.91 9.90 5.78
CA VAL A 85 -2.87 9.15 5.08
C VAL A 85 -2.32 10.04 3.97
N ASP A 86 -0.99 10.11 3.90
CA ASP A 86 -0.23 10.66 2.78
C ASP A 86 1.10 9.90 2.76
N ALA A 87 1.21 8.92 1.87
CA ALA A 87 2.32 7.98 1.87
C ALA A 87 2.77 7.63 0.45
N THR A 88 4.05 7.86 0.19
CA THR A 88 4.72 7.42 -1.05
C THR A 88 5.37 6.07 -0.83
N TYR A 89 5.30 5.21 -1.84
CA TYR A 89 5.98 3.93 -1.93
C TYR A 89 6.86 3.93 -3.17
N ASP A 90 8.07 3.40 -3.04
CA ASP A 90 8.96 3.09 -4.14
C ASP A 90 9.54 1.68 -3.95
N ARG A 91 10.44 1.27 -4.84
CA ARG A 91 11.07 -0.06 -4.81
C ARG A 91 12.58 0.06 -4.99
N ARG A 92 13.19 1.11 -4.43
CA ARG A 92 14.60 1.45 -4.67
C ARG A 92 15.61 0.58 -3.93
N ASP A 93 15.18 -0.02 -2.81
CA ASP A 93 15.99 -0.88 -1.96
C ASP A 93 15.12 -1.99 -1.32
N GLY A 94 15.75 -2.92 -0.61
CA GLY A 94 15.04 -4.07 -0.02
C GLY A 94 14.02 -3.73 1.06
N CYS A 95 14.18 -2.62 1.79
CA CYS A 95 13.21 -2.21 2.79
C CYS A 95 11.96 -1.63 2.12
N GLU A 96 12.15 -0.83 1.07
CA GLU A 96 11.04 -0.26 0.31
C GLU A 96 10.29 -1.34 -0.48
N ILE A 97 10.99 -2.32 -1.05
CA ILE A 97 10.37 -3.52 -1.64
C ILE A 97 9.54 -4.26 -0.58
N ALA A 98 10.09 -4.53 0.59
CA ALA A 98 9.36 -5.24 1.63
C ALA A 98 8.14 -4.45 2.15
N ARG A 99 8.24 -3.11 2.18
CA ARG A 99 7.13 -2.23 2.53
C ARG A 99 6.03 -2.25 1.46
N TRP A 100 6.39 -2.20 0.18
CA TRP A 100 5.47 -2.40 -0.94
C TRP A 100 4.75 -3.76 -0.82
N ASP A 101 5.51 -4.84 -0.64
CA ASP A 101 4.99 -6.22 -0.61
C ASP A 101 4.06 -6.49 0.58
N ARG A 102 4.16 -5.74 1.69
CA ARG A 102 3.19 -5.82 2.80
C ARG A 102 1.83 -5.23 2.46
N MET A 103 1.79 -4.32 1.48
CA MET A 103 0.57 -3.68 1.03
C MET A 103 -0.06 -4.39 -0.17
N VAL A 104 0.47 -5.51 -0.67
CA VAL A 104 -0.20 -6.26 -1.73
C VAL A 104 -1.41 -7.01 -1.13
N PRO A 105 -2.65 -6.90 -1.70
CA PRO A 105 -2.96 -6.34 -3.02
C PRO A 105 -3.52 -4.89 -3.05
N LEU A 106 -3.44 -4.08 -1.99
CA LEU A 106 -3.65 -2.62 -2.10
C LEU A 106 -2.71 -2.01 -3.16
N LEU A 107 -1.47 -2.47 -3.20
CA LEU A 107 -0.52 -2.16 -4.27
C LEU A 107 -0.39 -3.36 -5.23
N PRO A 108 -0.06 -3.13 -6.52
CA PRO A 108 0.17 -4.20 -7.48
C PRO A 108 1.25 -5.20 -7.05
N GLY A 109 1.00 -6.49 -7.28
CA GLY A 109 2.00 -7.55 -7.11
C GLY A 109 2.94 -7.63 -8.32
N LEU A 110 4.08 -6.94 -8.26
CA LEU A 110 5.02 -6.79 -9.39
C LEU A 110 6.16 -7.83 -9.43
N GLY A 111 5.90 -9.05 -8.95
CA GLY A 111 6.91 -10.12 -8.95
C GLY A 111 8.02 -9.93 -7.90
N GLY A 112 7.66 -9.88 -6.62
CA GLY A 112 8.51 -10.28 -5.48
C GLY A 112 8.06 -11.67 -4.98
N PRO A 113 8.81 -12.37 -4.11
CA PRO A 113 8.47 -13.74 -3.73
C PRO A 113 7.04 -13.79 -3.16
N ALA A 114 6.20 -14.62 -3.77
CA ALA A 114 4.87 -14.90 -3.27
C ALA A 114 4.96 -15.36 -1.81
N ARG A 115 4.30 -14.64 -0.89
CA ARG A 115 4.13 -15.15 0.47
C ARG A 115 3.18 -16.35 0.38
N SER A 116 3.73 -17.54 0.65
CA SER A 116 2.98 -18.80 0.81
C SER A 116 2.21 -18.82 2.12
#